data_AF-A0A7Y3EML2-F1
#
_entry.id   AF-A0A7Y3EML2-F1
#
_cell.length_a   1.000
_cell.length_b   1.000
_cell.length_c   1.000
_cell.angle_alpha   90.00
_cell.angle_beta   90.00
_cell.angle_gamma   90.00
#
_symmetry.space_group_name_H-M   'P 1'
#
loop_
_entity.id
_entity.type
_entity.pdbx_description
1 polymer ?
#
loop_
_entity_poly.entity_id
_entity_poly.type
_entity_poly.pdbx_seq_one_letter_code
_entity_poly.pdbx_strand_id
1 'polypeptide(L)'
;MKKDDLTQVKNIGPSRMKLLNDSGIITIKQLDQTPLEKLTQIESIGKNYAKLIKDSVTEYYGKKPEKKAATTTSDKENKVVDINEKLRKRRKALTKRLKQAREGLKPLGKKKYLTSYLDFKKRSNTLKSRLKELGKLEDTLSQKAKKNVLKNIDALNLNLKKAGKKPKKKNYKKLAQEIKSFIKRLPSKSS
;
A
#
# COMPACT_ATOMS: atom_id res chain seq x y z
N MET A 1 24.38 16.18 41.07
CA MET A 1 23.16 15.71 40.38
C MET A 1 23.55 15.24 38.98
N LYS A 2 23.26 13.98 38.61
CA LYS A 2 23.44 13.54 37.22
C LYS A 2 22.40 14.29 36.38
N LYS A 3 22.85 15.06 35.37
CA LYS A 3 21.93 15.65 34.40
C LYS A 3 21.27 14.48 33.66
N ASP A 4 19.94 14.44 33.65
CA ASP A 4 19.19 13.51 32.81
C ASP A 4 19.48 13.87 31.35
N ASP A 5 20.42 13.15 30.75
CA ASP A 5 20.83 13.39 29.38
C ASP A 5 19.86 12.65 28.45
N LEU A 6 19.00 13.40 27.77
CA LEU A 6 18.04 12.84 26.82
C LEU A 6 18.73 12.08 25.68
N THR A 7 20.02 12.34 25.39
CA THR A 7 20.77 11.60 24.37
C THR A 7 21.05 10.15 24.74
N GLN A 8 20.82 9.77 26.01
CA GLN A 8 20.84 8.37 26.44
C GLN A 8 19.70 7.55 25.84
N VAL A 9 18.63 8.22 25.38
CA VAL A 9 17.52 7.59 24.69
C VAL A 9 17.83 7.48 23.20
N LYS A 10 17.71 6.26 22.67
CA LYS A 10 17.89 5.98 21.24
C LYS A 10 17.00 6.90 20.38
N ASN A 11 17.54 7.33 19.23
CA ASN A 11 16.89 8.28 18.30
C ASN A 11 16.85 9.76 18.75
N ILE A 12 17.35 10.09 19.94
CA ILE A 12 17.54 11.48 20.39
C ILE A 12 19.01 11.86 20.24
N GLY A 13 19.33 12.60 19.18
CA GLY A 13 20.64 13.23 19.02
C GLY A 13 20.68 14.65 19.62
N PRO A 14 21.85 15.31 19.64
CA PRO A 14 22.02 16.65 20.21
C PRO A 14 21.03 17.69 19.67
N SER A 15 20.74 17.66 18.37
CA SER A 15 19.77 18.56 17.74
C SER A 15 18.35 18.35 18.26
N ARG A 16 17.93 17.09 18.48
CA ARG A 16 16.59 16.78 18.99
C ARG A 16 16.48 17.02 20.49
N MET A 17 17.55 16.75 21.24
CA MET A 17 17.62 17.13 22.66
C MET A 17 17.40 18.63 22.83
N LYS A 18 18.07 19.46 22.00
CA LYS A 18 17.88 20.92 22.04
C LYS A 18 16.40 21.30 21.84
N LEU A 19 15.76 20.76 20.80
CA LEU A 19 14.34 21.03 20.52
C LEU A 19 13.39 20.59 21.65
N LEU A 20 13.68 19.44 22.28
CA LEU A 20 12.92 18.96 23.43
C LEU A 20 13.10 19.88 24.65
N ASN A 21 14.33 20.31 24.92
CA ASN A 21 14.63 21.26 25.98
C ASN A 21 13.95 22.61 25.74
N ASP A 22 14.00 23.12 24.50
CA ASP A 22 13.32 24.36 24.08
C ASP A 22 11.79 24.24 24.24
N SER A 23 11.26 23.01 24.13
CA SER A 23 9.84 22.69 24.38
C SER A 23 9.53 22.40 25.85
N GLY A 24 10.48 22.62 26.76
CA GLY A 24 10.32 22.42 28.21
C GLY A 24 10.45 20.97 28.69
N ILE A 25 10.85 20.05 27.82
CA ILE A 25 11.07 18.63 28.15
C ILE A 25 12.56 18.44 28.38
N ILE A 26 12.98 18.46 29.64
CA ILE A 26 14.39 18.42 30.04
C ILE A 26 14.81 17.08 30.66
N THR A 27 13.85 16.23 31.02
CA THR A 27 14.12 14.91 31.62
C THR A 27 13.45 13.77 30.86
N ILE A 28 14.04 12.57 30.93
CA ILE A 28 13.49 11.37 30.30
C ILE A 28 12.10 11.04 30.89
N LYS A 29 11.87 11.36 32.17
CA LYS A 29 10.58 11.18 32.84
C LYS A 29 9.50 12.10 32.27
N GLN A 30 9.81 13.37 32.04
CA GLN A 30 8.90 14.30 31.38
C GLN A 30 8.61 13.85 29.95
N LEU A 31 9.63 13.36 29.25
CA LEU A 31 9.48 12.82 27.90
C LEU A 31 8.55 11.60 27.86
N ASP A 32 8.60 10.73 28.88
CA ASP A 32 7.65 9.62 29.00
C ASP A 32 6.23 10.08 29.30
N GLN A 33 6.06 11.10 30.15
CA GLN A 33 4.74 11.64 30.48
C GLN A 33 4.13 12.47 29.35
N THR A 34 4.95 12.95 28.42
CA THR A 34 4.49 13.79 27.31
C THR A 34 3.68 12.95 26.31
N PRO A 35 2.44 13.36 25.97
CA PRO A 35 1.63 12.66 24.98
C PRO A 35 2.21 12.80 23.58
N LEU A 36 1.99 11.78 22.75
CA LEU A 36 2.53 11.72 21.39
C LEU A 36 2.17 12.95 20.55
N GLU A 37 0.94 13.46 20.71
CA GLU A 37 0.43 14.62 19.98
C GLU A 37 1.28 15.87 20.21
N LYS A 38 1.67 16.14 21.47
CA LYS A 38 2.55 17.26 21.80
C LYS A 38 3.93 17.09 21.20
N LEU A 39 4.47 15.87 21.16
CA LEU A 39 5.75 15.59 20.49
C LEU A 39 5.67 15.77 18.97
N THR A 40 4.52 15.50 18.34
CA THR A 40 4.34 15.71 16.90
C THR A 40 4.25 17.18 16.50
N GLN A 41 3.88 18.05 17.44
CA GLN A 41 3.80 19.50 17.24
C GLN A 41 5.17 20.19 17.30
N ILE A 42 6.18 19.52 17.86
CA ILE A 42 7.55 20.05 17.89
C ILE A 42 8.13 19.99 16.48
N GLU A 43 8.61 21.15 16.02
CA GLU A 43 9.23 21.32 14.72
C GLU A 43 10.39 20.32 14.54
N SER A 44 10.50 19.72 13.35
CA SER A 44 11.54 18.70 13.01
C SER A 44 11.40 17.30 13.65
N ILE A 45 10.55 17.11 14.68
CA ILE A 45 10.22 15.75 15.17
C ILE A 45 9.15 15.12 14.27
N GLY A 46 7.98 15.75 14.19
CA GLY A 46 6.85 15.23 13.43
C GLY A 46 6.40 13.82 13.87
N LYS A 47 5.45 13.24 13.12
CA LYS A 47 4.75 12.01 13.53
C LYS A 47 5.65 10.78 13.65
N ASN A 48 6.60 10.64 12.72
CA ASN A 48 7.44 9.44 12.66
C ASN A 48 8.48 9.41 13.79
N TYR A 49 9.17 10.52 14.08
CA TYR A 49 10.17 10.53 15.16
C TYR A 49 9.53 10.55 16.54
N ALA A 50 8.39 11.21 16.72
CA ALA A 50 7.68 11.20 18.00
C ALA A 50 7.39 9.76 18.47
N LYS A 51 7.01 8.88 17.53
CA LYS A 51 6.78 7.46 17.80
C LYS A 51 8.07 6.73 18.19
N LEU A 52 9.13 6.89 17.40
CA LEU A 52 10.43 6.25 17.66
C LEU A 52 11.02 6.66 19.02
N ILE A 53 10.85 7.93 19.39
CA ILE A 53 11.29 8.47 20.68
C ILE A 53 10.52 7.79 21.82
N LYS A 54 9.18 7.71 21.74
CA LYS A 54 8.36 7.04 22.77
C LYS A 54 8.69 5.56 22.94
N ASP A 55 8.91 4.87 21.82
CA ASP A 55 9.33 3.46 21.85
C ASP A 55 10.70 3.32 22.56
N SER A 56 11.62 4.23 22.27
CA SER A 56 12.97 4.23 22.87
C SER A 56 12.99 4.62 24.35
N VAL A 57 12.11 5.53 24.79
CA VAL A 57 11.93 5.87 26.21
C VAL A 57 11.36 4.69 27.00
N THR A 58 10.43 3.95 26.39
CA THR A 58 9.86 2.74 26.99
C THR A 58 10.97 1.68 27.19
N GLU A 59 11.82 1.49 26.18
CA GLU A 59 12.98 0.60 26.23
C GLU A 59 14.00 1.04 27.30
N TYR A 60 14.26 2.35 27.41
CA TYR A 60 15.21 2.93 28.38
C TYR A 60 14.87 2.61 29.83
N TYR A 61 13.58 2.64 30.20
CA TYR A 61 13.16 2.36 31.59
C TYR A 61 13.17 0.87 31.95
N GLY A 62 13.73 -0.01 31.12
CA GLY A 62 13.78 -1.45 31.39
C GLY A 62 12.39 -2.11 31.42
N LYS A 63 11.33 -1.33 31.18
CA LYS A 63 10.06 -1.82 30.69
C LYS A 63 10.32 -2.31 29.28
N LYS A 64 10.85 -3.54 29.16
CA LYS A 64 10.56 -4.39 28.00
C LYS A 64 9.12 -4.07 27.64
N PRO A 65 8.80 -3.62 26.41
CA PRO A 65 7.41 -3.45 26.03
C PRO A 65 6.76 -4.76 26.39
N GLU A 66 5.89 -4.69 27.39
CA GLU A 66 5.31 -5.85 28.00
C GLU A 66 4.69 -6.59 26.82
N LYS A 67 5.20 -7.80 26.60
CA LYS A 67 4.71 -8.73 25.60
C LYS A 67 3.34 -9.17 26.12
N LYS A 68 2.39 -8.24 26.19
CA LYS A 68 1.02 -8.49 26.61
C LYS A 68 0.42 -9.38 25.54
N ALA A 69 0.20 -10.61 25.95
CA ALA A 69 -0.69 -11.52 25.27
C ALA A 69 -2.00 -10.79 24.91
N ALA A 70 -2.35 -10.86 23.62
CA ALA A 70 -3.65 -10.54 23.00
C ALA A 70 -4.38 -9.29 23.54
N THR A 71 -4.36 -8.19 22.81
CA THR A 71 -5.35 -8.00 21.74
C THR A 71 -4.69 -7.48 20.46
N THR A 72 -4.89 -8.21 19.37
CA THR A 72 -4.24 -8.02 18.08
C THR A 72 -4.80 -6.81 17.31
N THR A 73 -4.11 -5.66 17.28
CA THR A 73 -4.47 -4.56 16.34
C THR A 73 -3.31 -3.78 15.71
N SER A 74 -2.19 -3.45 16.38
CA SER A 74 -1.26 -2.43 15.83
C SER A 74 -0.22 -2.91 14.79
N ASP A 75 0.32 -4.13 14.87
CA ASP A 75 1.21 -4.68 13.82
C ASP A 75 0.46 -5.07 12.55
N LYS A 76 -0.82 -5.42 12.70
CA LYS A 76 -1.73 -5.62 11.58
C LYS A 76 -1.98 -4.28 10.90
N GLU A 77 -2.23 -3.19 11.62
CA GLU A 77 -2.51 -1.89 11.02
C GLU A 77 -1.41 -1.38 10.09
N ASN A 78 -0.12 -1.38 10.49
CA ASN A 78 0.96 -0.91 9.60
C ASN A 78 1.13 -1.80 8.35
N LYS A 79 1.01 -3.13 8.49
CA LYS A 79 1.01 -4.05 7.34
C LYS A 79 -0.26 -3.96 6.49
N VAL A 80 -1.42 -3.67 7.08
CA VAL A 80 -2.70 -3.47 6.36
C VAL A 80 -2.65 -2.19 5.55
N VAL A 81 -2.15 -1.10 6.13
CA VAL A 81 -1.98 0.19 5.45
C VAL A 81 -1.03 0.05 4.27
N ASP A 82 0.10 -0.64 4.42
CA ASP A 82 1.03 -0.93 3.31
C ASP A 82 0.39 -1.77 2.20
N ILE A 83 -0.34 -2.84 2.54
CA ILE A 83 -0.99 -3.71 1.55
C ILE A 83 -2.09 -2.97 0.78
N ASN A 84 -2.90 -2.16 1.47
CA ASN A 84 -3.95 -1.34 0.84
C ASN A 84 -3.33 -0.30 -0.09
N GLU A 85 -2.30 0.42 0.36
CA GLU A 85 -1.64 1.40 -0.48
C GLU A 85 -1.02 0.75 -1.73
N LYS A 86 -0.38 -0.41 -1.56
CA LYS A 86 0.18 -1.20 -2.65
C LYS A 86 -0.90 -1.66 -3.63
N LEU A 87 -2.03 -2.17 -3.14
CA LEU A 87 -3.15 -2.61 -3.97
C LEU A 87 -3.74 -1.43 -4.76
N ARG A 88 -3.95 -0.27 -4.12
CA ARG A 88 -4.37 0.97 -4.79
C ARG A 88 -3.40 1.40 -5.89
N LYS A 89 -2.09 1.40 -5.63
CA LYS A 89 -1.04 1.75 -6.62
C LYS A 89 -1.05 0.76 -7.80
N ARG A 90 -1.08 -0.54 -7.54
CA ARG A 90 -1.06 -1.60 -8.57
C ARG A 90 -2.35 -1.61 -9.41
N ARG A 91 -3.51 -1.35 -8.81
CA ARG A 91 -4.79 -1.16 -9.51
C ARG A 91 -4.73 0.02 -10.49
N LYS A 92 -4.24 1.18 -10.04
CA LYS A 92 -4.07 2.36 -10.90
C LYS A 92 -3.14 2.05 -12.08
N ALA A 93 -2.01 1.38 -11.81
CA ALA A 93 -1.06 0.97 -12.84
C ALA A 93 -1.71 0.02 -13.87
N LEU A 94 -2.48 -0.98 -13.41
CA LEU A 94 -3.20 -1.90 -14.30
C LEU A 94 -4.22 -1.19 -15.17
N THR A 95 -4.96 -0.23 -14.61
CA THR A 95 -5.92 0.58 -15.38
C THR A 95 -5.23 1.38 -16.49
N LYS A 96 -4.07 1.99 -16.19
CA LYS A 96 -3.24 2.68 -17.19
C LYS A 96 -2.73 1.71 -18.26
N ARG A 97 -2.31 0.51 -17.85
CA ARG A 97 -1.81 -0.54 -18.76
C ARG A 97 -2.89 -1.04 -19.70
N LEU A 98 -4.12 -1.23 -19.23
CA LEU A 98 -5.27 -1.60 -20.06
C LEU A 98 -5.55 -0.55 -21.15
N LYS A 99 -5.46 0.74 -20.80
CA LYS A 99 -5.58 1.83 -21.79
C LYS A 99 -4.48 1.72 -22.85
N GLN A 100 -3.22 1.59 -22.42
CA GLN A 100 -2.08 1.44 -23.34
C GLN A 100 -2.19 0.21 -24.25
N ALA A 101 -2.58 -0.94 -23.70
CA ALA A 101 -2.75 -2.17 -24.47
C ALA A 101 -3.89 -2.06 -25.49
N ARG A 102 -4.98 -1.35 -25.17
CA ARG A 102 -6.04 -1.07 -26.14
C ARG A 102 -5.55 -0.25 -27.32
N GLU A 103 -4.76 0.79 -27.06
CA GLU A 103 -4.16 1.59 -28.13
C GLU A 103 -3.17 0.78 -28.98
N GLY A 104 -2.24 0.06 -28.33
CA GLY A 104 -1.23 -0.75 -29.01
C GLY A 104 -1.78 -1.98 -29.76
N LEU A 105 -3.01 -2.38 -29.46
CA LEU A 105 -3.71 -3.48 -30.12
C LEU A 105 -4.79 -3.01 -31.10
N LYS A 106 -4.92 -1.71 -31.40
CA LYS A 106 -5.86 -1.27 -32.43
C LYS A 106 -5.54 -1.95 -33.77
N PRO A 107 -6.51 -2.65 -34.40
CA PRO A 107 -6.30 -3.26 -35.70
C PRO A 107 -6.44 -2.17 -36.77
N LEU A 108 -5.36 -1.42 -37.05
CA LEU A 108 -5.28 -0.39 -38.09
C LEU A 108 -5.62 -1.00 -39.47
N GLY A 109 -6.90 -1.02 -39.85
CA GLY A 109 -7.39 -1.56 -41.13
C GLY A 109 -7.46 -3.09 -41.25
N LYS A 110 -6.98 -3.87 -40.25
CA LYS A 110 -6.94 -5.34 -40.34
C LYS A 110 -8.26 -5.99 -39.89
N LYS A 111 -9.24 -6.06 -40.79
CA LYS A 111 -10.58 -6.68 -40.56
C LYS A 111 -10.50 -8.06 -39.88
N LYS A 112 -9.55 -8.91 -40.27
CA LYS A 112 -9.35 -10.25 -39.69
C LYS A 112 -9.06 -10.30 -38.18
N TYR A 113 -8.68 -9.18 -37.57
CA TYR A 113 -8.43 -9.07 -36.12
C TYR A 113 -9.51 -8.31 -35.38
N LEU A 114 -10.47 -7.70 -36.08
CA LEU A 114 -11.49 -6.83 -35.50
C LEU A 114 -12.32 -7.56 -34.45
N THR A 115 -12.83 -8.76 -34.75
CA THR A 115 -13.62 -9.56 -33.80
C THR A 115 -12.84 -9.88 -32.53
N SER A 116 -11.57 -10.26 -32.65
CA SER A 116 -10.71 -10.56 -31.50
C SER A 116 -10.37 -9.31 -30.68
N TYR A 117 -10.20 -8.17 -31.34
CA TYR A 117 -10.02 -6.88 -30.67
C TYR A 117 -11.29 -6.44 -29.93
N LEU A 118 -12.48 -6.60 -30.51
CA LEU A 118 -13.75 -6.26 -29.88
C LEU A 118 -14.00 -7.07 -28.61
N ASP A 119 -13.73 -8.38 -28.63
CA ASP A 119 -13.82 -9.23 -27.43
C ASP A 119 -12.83 -8.76 -26.35
N PHE A 120 -11.56 -8.52 -26.72
CA PHE A 120 -10.58 -7.96 -25.80
C PHE A 120 -11.00 -6.60 -25.22
N LYS A 121 -11.54 -5.69 -26.06
CA LYS A 121 -12.03 -4.37 -25.65
C LYS A 121 -13.19 -4.49 -24.67
N LYS A 122 -14.17 -5.35 -24.95
CA LYS A 122 -15.33 -5.62 -24.08
C LYS A 122 -14.86 -6.10 -22.72
N ARG A 123 -14.00 -7.11 -22.67
CA ARG A 123 -13.45 -7.66 -21.42
C ARG A 123 -12.60 -6.64 -20.65
N SER A 124 -11.80 -5.84 -21.36
CA SER A 124 -11.00 -4.77 -20.75
C SER A 124 -11.89 -3.72 -20.08
N ASN A 125 -13.03 -3.37 -20.69
CA ASN A 125 -14.01 -2.47 -20.09
C ASN A 125 -14.65 -3.10 -18.84
N THR A 126 -15.07 -4.36 -18.91
CA THR A 126 -15.61 -5.09 -17.75
C THR A 126 -14.60 -5.12 -16.60
N LEU A 127 -13.33 -5.43 -16.90
CA LEU A 127 -12.28 -5.42 -15.88
C LEU A 127 -12.09 -4.04 -15.27
N LYS A 128 -12.10 -2.98 -16.07
CA LYS A 128 -11.99 -1.59 -15.57
C LYS A 128 -13.11 -1.28 -14.57
N SER A 129 -14.35 -1.70 -14.86
CA SER A 129 -15.48 -1.53 -13.93
C SER A 129 -15.29 -2.35 -12.64
N ARG A 130 -14.92 -3.63 -12.77
CA ARG A 130 -14.64 -4.48 -11.59
C ARG A 130 -13.50 -3.96 -10.72
N LEU A 131 -12.46 -3.38 -11.31
CA LEU A 131 -11.39 -2.74 -10.55
C LEU A 131 -11.89 -1.51 -9.78
N LYS A 132 -12.83 -0.73 -10.34
CA LYS A 132 -13.46 0.38 -9.61
C LYS A 132 -14.28 -0.13 -8.41
N GLU A 133 -15.07 -1.18 -8.60
CA GLU A 133 -15.83 -1.84 -7.53
C GLU A 133 -14.91 -2.37 -6.44
N LEU A 134 -13.84 -3.08 -6.82
CA LEU A 134 -12.82 -3.58 -5.91
C LEU A 134 -12.24 -2.48 -5.03
N GLY A 135 -12.04 -1.27 -5.58
CA GLY A 135 -11.55 -0.13 -4.81
C GLY A 135 -12.50 0.40 -3.76
N LYS A 136 -13.80 0.08 -3.84
CA LYS A 136 -14.79 0.39 -2.81
C LYS A 136 -14.86 -0.69 -1.73
N LEU A 137 -14.44 -1.91 -2.05
CA LEU A 137 -14.43 -3.07 -1.16
C LEU A 137 -13.05 -3.31 -0.54
N GLU A 138 -12.09 -2.42 -0.81
CA GLU A 138 -10.70 -2.62 -0.42
C GLU A 138 -10.56 -2.76 1.10
N ASP A 139 -11.33 -2.00 1.88
CA ASP A 139 -11.25 -2.05 3.34
C ASP A 139 -11.93 -3.29 3.95
N THR A 140 -12.90 -3.88 3.25
CA THR A 140 -13.64 -5.07 3.73
C THR A 140 -12.96 -6.40 3.37
N LEU A 141 -11.94 -6.38 2.51
CA LEU A 141 -11.25 -7.60 2.07
C LEU A 141 -10.24 -8.12 3.08
N SER A 142 -10.19 -9.45 3.23
CA SER A 142 -9.15 -10.11 4.03
C SER A 142 -7.75 -9.88 3.45
N GLN A 143 -6.72 -9.86 4.29
CA GLN A 143 -5.33 -9.72 3.85
C GLN A 143 -4.91 -10.82 2.84
N LYS A 144 -5.42 -12.05 3.01
CA LYS A 144 -5.15 -13.16 2.08
C LYS A 144 -5.75 -12.87 0.70
N ALA A 145 -6.99 -12.38 0.66
CA ALA A 145 -7.63 -11.97 -0.58
C ALA A 145 -6.84 -10.83 -1.26
N LYS A 146 -6.45 -9.79 -0.52
CA LYS A 146 -5.64 -8.66 -1.03
C LYS A 146 -4.32 -9.13 -1.66
N LYS A 147 -3.58 -10.01 -0.98
CA LYS A 147 -2.33 -10.60 -1.51
C LYS A 147 -2.55 -11.40 -2.79
N ASN A 148 -3.62 -12.19 -2.86
CA ASN A 148 -3.95 -12.96 -4.07
C ASN A 148 -4.31 -12.04 -5.24
N VAL A 149 -5.09 -10.99 -4.98
CA VAL A 149 -5.43 -9.99 -5.98
C VAL A 149 -4.16 -9.27 -6.48
N LEU A 150 -3.26 -8.87 -5.60
CA LEU A 150 -1.97 -8.27 -5.96
C LEU A 150 -1.16 -9.16 -6.91
N LYS A 151 -0.97 -10.44 -6.58
CA LYS A 151 -0.24 -11.40 -7.44
C LYS A 151 -0.87 -11.51 -8.83
N ASN A 152 -2.20 -11.58 -8.89
CA ASN A 152 -2.93 -11.68 -10.16
C ASN A 152 -2.82 -10.38 -10.98
N ILE A 153 -2.87 -9.20 -10.34
CA ILE A 153 -2.65 -7.91 -10.99
C ILE A 153 -1.25 -7.86 -11.61
N ASP A 154 -0.23 -8.31 -10.88
CA ASP A 154 1.15 -8.29 -11.35
C ASP A 154 1.35 -9.20 -12.56
N ALA A 155 0.81 -10.42 -12.50
CA ALA A 155 0.82 -11.35 -13.63
C ALA A 155 0.15 -10.75 -14.88
N LEU A 156 -1.06 -10.18 -14.72
CA LEU A 156 -1.79 -9.57 -15.83
C LEU A 156 -1.06 -8.33 -16.39
N ASN A 157 -0.46 -7.51 -15.53
CA ASN A 157 0.34 -6.35 -15.95
C ASN A 157 1.54 -6.75 -16.82
N LEU A 158 2.25 -7.82 -16.45
CA LEU A 158 3.36 -8.35 -17.23
C LEU A 158 2.89 -8.83 -18.61
N ASN A 159 1.77 -9.52 -18.67
CA ASN A 159 1.23 -10.00 -19.94
C ASN A 159 0.72 -8.86 -20.83
N LEU A 160 0.01 -7.87 -20.26
CA LEU A 160 -0.37 -6.66 -20.99
C LEU A 160 0.85 -5.89 -21.50
N LYS A 161 1.96 -5.85 -20.74
CA LYS A 161 3.23 -5.23 -21.18
C LYS A 161 3.84 -5.95 -22.37
N LYS A 162 3.79 -7.27 -22.42
CA LYS A 162 4.40 -8.09 -23.49
C LYS A 162 3.51 -8.19 -24.72
N ALA A 163 2.27 -8.64 -24.53
CA ALA A 163 1.34 -8.94 -25.62
C ALA A 163 0.57 -7.71 -26.12
N GLY A 164 0.40 -6.68 -25.29
CA GLY A 164 -0.36 -5.46 -25.63
C GLY A 164 0.34 -4.49 -26.60
N LYS A 165 1.57 -4.79 -27.03
CA LYS A 165 2.33 -3.95 -27.98
C LYS A 165 2.24 -4.40 -29.44
N LYS A 166 1.76 -5.63 -29.70
CA LYS A 166 1.78 -6.22 -31.06
C LYS A 166 0.40 -6.78 -31.41
N PRO A 167 -0.29 -6.22 -32.43
CA PRO A 167 -1.61 -6.69 -32.85
C PRO A 167 -1.50 -8.01 -33.63
N LYS A 168 -1.48 -9.13 -32.91
CA LYS A 168 -1.51 -10.51 -33.44
C LYS A 168 -2.75 -11.23 -32.90
N LYS A 169 -3.47 -12.01 -33.73
CA LYS A 169 -4.68 -12.77 -33.33
C LYS A 169 -4.51 -13.52 -32.01
N LYS A 170 -3.37 -14.21 -31.83
CA LYS A 170 -3.03 -14.95 -30.61
C LYS A 170 -2.96 -14.07 -29.35
N ASN A 171 -2.46 -12.83 -29.49
CA ASN A 171 -2.31 -11.91 -28.36
C ASN A 171 -3.67 -11.43 -27.86
N TYR A 172 -4.61 -11.11 -28.76
CA TYR A 172 -5.97 -10.75 -28.37
C TYR A 172 -6.65 -11.87 -27.59
N LYS A 173 -6.65 -13.10 -28.14
CA LYS A 173 -7.29 -14.26 -27.50
C LYS A 173 -6.68 -14.55 -26.13
N LYS A 174 -5.34 -14.55 -26.04
CA LYS A 174 -4.62 -14.78 -24.79
C LYS A 174 -4.99 -13.73 -23.74
N LEU A 175 -4.89 -12.44 -24.08
CA LEU A 175 -5.20 -11.36 -23.16
C LEU A 175 -6.67 -11.35 -22.76
N ALA A 176 -7.59 -11.61 -23.70
CA ALA A 176 -9.00 -11.72 -23.42
C ALA A 176 -9.29 -12.84 -22.40
N GLN A 177 -8.67 -14.02 -22.58
CA GLN A 177 -8.84 -15.15 -21.68
C GLN A 177 -8.22 -14.87 -20.30
N GLU A 178 -7.04 -14.27 -20.24
CA GLU A 178 -6.41 -13.88 -18.97
C GLU A 178 -7.25 -12.85 -18.21
N ILE A 179 -7.80 -11.85 -18.91
CA ILE A 179 -8.73 -10.89 -18.31
C ILE A 179 -9.98 -11.60 -17.80
N LYS A 180 -10.56 -12.54 -18.57
CA LYS A 180 -11.72 -13.34 -18.14
C LYS A 180 -11.42 -14.09 -16.84
N SER A 181 -10.30 -14.80 -16.80
CA SER A 181 -9.86 -15.57 -15.64
C SER A 181 -9.60 -14.68 -14.44
N PHE A 182 -9.01 -13.50 -14.64
CA PHE A 182 -8.78 -12.55 -13.57
C PHE A 182 -10.09 -12.00 -13.01
N ILE A 183 -11.03 -11.59 -13.86
CA ILE A 183 -12.37 -11.13 -13.43
C ILE A 183 -13.06 -12.19 -12.57
N LYS A 184 -13.02 -13.47 -12.95
CA LYS A 184 -13.62 -14.56 -12.16
C LYS A 184 -13.00 -14.74 -10.77
N ARG A 185 -11.75 -14.33 -10.60
CA ARG A 185 -11.00 -14.44 -9.33
C ARG A 185 -11.09 -13.16 -8.49
N LEU A 186 -11.70 -12.10 -9.02
CA LEU A 186 -11.90 -10.89 -8.25
C LEU A 186 -13.02 -11.13 -7.23
N PRO A 187 -12.84 -10.70 -5.98
CA PRO A 187 -13.91 -10.73 -5.01
C PRO A 187 -15.03 -9.79 -5.47
N SER A 188 -16.26 -10.31 -5.52
CA SER A 188 -17.48 -9.54 -5.71
C SER A 188 -18.15 -9.30 -4.36
N LYS A 189 -18.99 -8.26 -4.25
CA LYS A 189 -20.00 -8.24 -3.18
C LYS A 189 -20.82 -9.52 -3.33
N SER A 190 -20.79 -10.40 -2.34
CA SER A 190 -21.86 -11.37 -2.14
C SER A 190 -23.12 -10.55 -1.92
N SER A 191 -24.10 -10.69 -2.82
CA SER A 191 -25.47 -10.25 -2.56
C SER A 191 -26.07 -11.08 -1.45
#